data_AF-A0A536FA30-F1
#
_entry.id   AF-A0A536FA30-F1
#
_cell.length_a   1.000
_cell.length_b   1.000
_cell.length_c   1.000
_cell.angle_alpha   90.00
_cell.angle_beta   90.00
_cell.angle_gamma   90.00
#
_symmetry.space_group_name_H-M   'P 1'
#
loop_
_entity.id
_entity.type
_entity.pdbx_description
1 polymer ?
#
loop_
_entity_poly.entity_id
_entity_poly.type
_entity_poly.pdbx_seq_one_letter_code
_entity_poly.pdbx_strand_id
1 'polypeptide(L)'
;MAVVRAVKGSHARPLSSAPRAIALGLALGAIGTFATVVGPGLVVAALVALVVMLAPQRAAVGGGVLLGFGLGWAYLIADAAARCEAFARQPNAGCQMGDDRMQVGLVAVIVLLGGLLAGAALLREHRLRLR
;
A
#
# COMPACT_ATOMS: atom_id res chain seq x y z
N MET A 1 5.16 -22.99 -49.87
CA MET A 1 6.12 -22.47 -48.86
C MET A 1 5.43 -21.39 -48.05
N ALA A 2 4.97 -21.71 -46.84
CA ALA A 2 4.26 -20.78 -45.97
C ALA A 2 5.26 -20.01 -45.10
N VAL A 3 5.40 -18.70 -45.33
CA VAL A 3 6.18 -17.82 -44.46
C VAL A 3 5.25 -17.34 -43.35
N VAL A 4 5.33 -18.01 -42.20
CA VAL A 4 4.68 -17.58 -40.97
C VAL A 4 5.36 -16.30 -40.50
N ARG A 5 4.74 -15.14 -40.77
CA ARG A 5 5.12 -13.87 -40.16
C ARG A 5 4.84 -13.96 -38.67
N ALA A 6 5.91 -14.13 -37.90
CA ALA A 6 5.89 -14.03 -36.45
C ALA A 6 5.29 -12.69 -36.03
N VAL A 7 4.19 -12.76 -35.28
CA VAL A 7 3.61 -11.68 -34.50
C VAL A 7 4.66 -11.21 -33.49
N LYS A 8 5.49 -10.23 -33.86
CA LYS A 8 6.39 -9.58 -32.91
C LYS A 8 5.57 -8.53 -32.18
N GLY A 9 5.00 -9.00 -31.07
CA GLY A 9 4.05 -8.31 -30.21
C GLY A 9 4.32 -6.82 -30.07
N SER A 10 3.23 -6.08 -30.28
CA SER A 10 3.03 -4.68 -29.97
C SER A 10 3.90 -4.25 -28.80
N HIS A 11 4.90 -3.45 -29.16
CA HIS A 11 5.72 -2.59 -28.32
C HIS A 11 5.21 -2.50 -26.88
N ALA A 12 5.96 -3.16 -25.99
CA ALA A 12 5.92 -2.93 -24.55
C ALA A 12 5.77 -1.43 -24.31
N ARG A 13 4.63 -1.02 -23.77
CA ARG A 13 4.35 0.38 -23.45
C ARG A 13 5.53 0.91 -22.64
N PRO A 14 6.13 2.05 -23.01
CA PRO A 14 7.28 2.60 -22.31
C PRO A 14 6.93 2.77 -20.83
N LEU A 15 7.82 2.32 -19.94
CA LEU A 15 7.76 2.52 -18.49
C LEU A 15 7.91 4.03 -18.13
N SER A 16 7.00 4.89 -18.59
CA SER A 16 7.07 6.33 -18.31
C SER A 16 6.41 6.75 -17.00
N SER A 17 6.14 5.84 -16.06
CA SER A 17 5.28 6.24 -14.94
C SER A 17 5.41 5.44 -13.65
N ALA A 18 6.59 5.45 -13.02
CA ALA A 18 6.66 5.11 -11.59
C ALA A 18 5.65 5.93 -10.75
N PRO A 19 5.39 7.23 -11.00
CA PRO A 19 4.34 7.96 -10.28
C PRO A 19 2.93 7.37 -10.52
N ARG A 20 2.59 6.93 -11.74
CA ARG A 20 1.28 6.27 -11.97
C ARG A 20 1.21 4.91 -11.30
N ALA A 21 2.32 4.17 -11.26
CA ALA A 21 2.41 2.88 -10.58
C ALA A 21 2.25 3.04 -9.07
N ILE A 22 2.87 4.07 -8.47
CA ILE A 22 2.70 4.43 -7.06
C ILE A 22 1.25 4.84 -6.82
N ALA A 23 0.66 5.73 -7.62
CA ALA A 23 -0.72 6.17 -7.47
C ALA A 23 -1.73 5.01 -7.56
N LEU A 24 -1.52 4.08 -8.50
CA LEU A 24 -2.31 2.86 -8.62
C LEU A 24 -2.17 1.99 -7.36
N GLY A 25 -0.94 1.81 -6.88
CA GLY A 25 -0.70 1.09 -5.63
C GLY A 25 -1.41 1.75 -4.45
N LEU A 26 -1.33 3.08 -4.35
CA LEU A 26 -1.95 3.86 -3.28
C LEU A 26 -3.47 3.69 -3.26
N ALA A 27 -4.11 3.75 -4.42
CA ALA A 27 -5.55 3.49 -4.55
C ALA A 27 -5.90 2.05 -4.12
N LEU A 28 -5.13 1.05 -4.58
CA LEU A 28 -5.35 -0.35 -4.20
C LEU A 28 -5.15 -0.59 -2.71
N GLY A 29 -4.11 0.01 -2.10
CA GLY A 29 -3.86 -0.04 -0.67
C GLY A 29 -4.99 0.57 0.14
N ALA A 30 -5.49 1.74 -0.28
CA ALA A 30 -6.61 2.44 0.34
C ALA A 30 -7.93 1.65 0.24
N ILE A 31 -8.18 0.97 -0.87
CA ILE A 31 -9.33 0.06 -1.01
C ILE A 31 -9.16 -1.16 -0.08
N GLY A 32 -7.95 -1.72 -0.04
CA GLY A 32 -7.60 -2.85 0.82
C GLY A 32 -7.84 -2.59 2.32
N THR A 33 -7.63 -1.35 2.78
CA THR A 33 -7.92 -0.95 4.17
C THR A 33 -9.38 -1.10 4.58
N PHE A 34 -10.33 -0.92 3.65
CA PHE A 34 -11.75 -1.14 3.95
C PHE A 34 -12.12 -2.64 3.93
N ALA A 35 -11.38 -3.46 3.16
CA ALA A 35 -11.57 -4.91 3.13
C ALA A 35 -11.06 -5.60 4.42
N THR A 36 -10.09 -5.01 5.13
CA THR A 36 -9.52 -5.55 6.37
C THR A 36 -10.42 -5.51 7.60
N VAL A 37 -11.61 -4.92 7.52
CA VAL A 37 -12.61 -4.95 8.61
C VAL A 37 -12.98 -6.38 9.03
N VAL A 38 -12.69 -7.38 8.19
CA VAL A 38 -12.95 -8.81 8.44
C VAL A 38 -11.76 -9.55 9.11
N GLY A 39 -10.56 -8.96 9.22
CA GLY A 39 -9.44 -9.59 9.93
C GLY A 39 -8.06 -8.99 9.59
N PRO A 40 -7.31 -8.44 10.57
CA PRO A 40 -6.12 -7.62 10.30
C PRO A 40 -4.87 -8.41 9.86
N GLY A 41 -4.70 -9.67 10.29
CA GLY A 41 -3.45 -10.42 10.07
C GLY A 41 -3.29 -11.03 8.67
N LEU A 42 -4.38 -11.56 8.11
CA LEU A 42 -4.33 -12.32 6.84
C LEU A 42 -4.09 -11.42 5.62
N VAL A 43 -4.64 -10.20 5.62
CA VAL A 43 -4.53 -9.28 4.48
C VAL A 43 -3.13 -8.68 4.39
N VAL A 44 -2.51 -8.33 5.52
CA VAL A 44 -1.13 -7.82 5.54
C VAL A 44 -0.15 -8.91 5.09
N ALA A 45 -0.30 -10.14 5.57
CA ALA A 45 0.52 -11.27 5.14
C ALA A 45 0.36 -11.56 3.64
N ALA A 46 -0.86 -11.51 3.11
CA ALA A 46 -1.13 -11.68 1.69
C ALA A 46 -0.54 -10.53 0.84
N LEU A 47 -0.66 -9.27 1.28
CA LEU A 47 -0.12 -8.11 0.55
C LEU A 47 1.41 -8.10 0.53
N VAL A 48 2.05 -8.41 1.66
CA VAL A 48 3.51 -8.52 1.74
C VAL A 48 4.01 -9.71 0.90
N ALA A 49 3.37 -10.88 1.00
CA ALA A 49 3.69 -12.04 0.16
C ALA A 49 3.53 -11.73 -1.33
N LEU A 50 2.46 -11.01 -1.70
CA LEU A 50 2.22 -10.57 -3.07
C LEU A 50 3.32 -9.60 -3.55
N VAL A 51 3.73 -8.64 -2.72
CA VAL A 51 4.80 -7.67 -3.06
C VAL A 51 6.18 -8.34 -3.19
N VAL A 52 6.49 -9.30 -2.31
CA VAL A 52 7.76 -10.06 -2.34
C VAL A 52 7.83 -10.99 -3.56
N MET A 53 6.71 -11.59 -3.96
CA MET A 53 6.66 -12.49 -5.13
C MET A 53 6.73 -11.76 -6.48
N LEU A 54 6.49 -10.46 -6.53
CA LEU A 54 6.17 -9.74 -7.77
C LEU A 54 7.32 -8.89 -8.35
N ALA A 55 8.57 -9.39 -8.35
CA ALA A 55 9.70 -8.86 -9.15
C ALA A 55 10.14 -7.39 -8.91
N PRO A 56 11.45 -7.07 -9.06
CA PRO A 56 12.00 -5.72 -8.80
C PRO A 56 11.39 -4.60 -9.65
N GLN A 57 10.70 -4.94 -10.76
CA GLN A 57 10.00 -3.96 -11.60
C GLN A 57 8.69 -3.43 -11.02
N ARG A 58 8.11 -4.09 -10.00
CA ARG A 58 6.84 -3.68 -9.38
C ARG A 58 6.99 -3.04 -8.01
N ALA A 59 8.22 -2.76 -7.57
CA ALA A 59 8.52 -2.08 -6.31
C ALA A 59 7.78 -0.74 -6.14
N ALA A 60 7.56 -0.01 -7.25
CA ALA A 60 6.77 1.23 -7.26
C ALA A 60 5.30 1.02 -6.86
N VAL A 61 4.66 -0.04 -7.41
CA VAL A 61 3.28 -0.40 -7.07
C VAL A 61 3.21 -0.91 -5.64
N GLY A 62 4.14 -1.81 -5.26
CA GLY A 62 4.18 -2.37 -3.90
C GLY A 62 4.39 -1.30 -2.83
N GLY A 63 5.28 -0.33 -3.07
CA GLY A 63 5.47 0.82 -2.20
C GLY A 63 4.21 1.67 -2.06
N GLY A 64 3.52 1.95 -3.18
CA GLY A 64 2.23 2.64 -3.18
C GLY A 64 1.16 1.90 -2.37
N VAL A 65 1.05 0.58 -2.53
CA VAL A 65 0.08 -0.26 -1.79
C VAL A 65 0.34 -0.19 -0.29
N LEU A 66 1.60 -0.38 0.14
CA LEU A 66 1.97 -0.32 1.54
C LEU A 66 1.70 1.06 2.15
N LEU A 67 1.99 2.13 1.42
CA LEU A 67 1.69 3.50 1.85
C LEU A 67 0.19 3.74 1.96
N GLY A 68 -0.59 3.40 0.93
CA GLY A 68 -2.04 3.60 0.93
C GLY A 68 -2.72 2.80 2.04
N PHE A 69 -2.31 1.55 2.22
CA PHE A 69 -2.81 0.69 3.29
C PHE A 69 -2.41 1.21 4.68
N GLY A 70 -1.12 1.51 4.90
CA GLY A 70 -0.64 1.99 6.19
C GLY A 70 -1.29 3.31 6.61
N LEU A 71 -1.39 4.27 5.70
CA LEU A 71 -2.04 5.56 5.95
C LEU A 71 -3.55 5.43 6.16
N GLY A 72 -4.21 4.61 5.34
CA GLY A 72 -5.65 4.35 5.50
C GLY A 72 -5.95 3.69 6.84
N TRP A 73 -5.10 2.76 7.30
CA TRP A 73 -5.28 2.08 8.58
C TRP A 73 -5.02 3.03 9.75
N ALA A 74 -3.99 3.87 9.67
CA ALA A 74 -3.72 4.92 10.65
C ALA A 74 -4.93 5.86 10.81
N TYR A 75 -5.56 6.25 9.68
CA TYR A 75 -6.77 7.06 9.68
C TYR A 75 -7.93 6.35 10.40
N LEU A 76 -8.15 5.06 10.13
CA LEU A 76 -9.22 4.29 10.78
C LEU A 76 -9.00 4.17 12.30
N ILE A 77 -7.76 3.98 12.75
CA ILE A 77 -7.43 3.98 14.19
C ILE A 77 -7.76 5.36 14.80
N ALA A 78 -7.34 6.45 14.14
CA ALA A 78 -7.59 7.81 14.64
C ALA A 78 -9.09 8.14 14.70
N ASP A 79 -9.85 7.76 13.67
CA ASP A 79 -11.31 7.96 13.62
C ASP A 79 -12.02 7.12 14.69
N ALA A 80 -11.61 5.87 14.89
CA ALA A 80 -12.14 5.03 15.96
C ALA A 80 -11.85 5.62 17.35
N ALA A 81 -10.64 6.13 17.58
CA ALA A 81 -10.27 6.80 18.82
C ALA A 81 -11.12 8.05 19.08
N ALA A 82 -11.29 8.90 18.06
CA ALA A 82 -12.11 10.10 18.16
C ALA A 82 -13.58 9.78 18.49
N ARG A 83 -14.15 8.74 17.87
CA ARG A 83 -15.50 8.26 18.18
C ARG A 83 -15.59 7.72 19.61
N CYS A 84 -14.59 6.97 20.06
CA CYS A 84 -14.54 6.44 21.42
C CYS A 84 -14.45 7.53 22.48
N GLU A 85 -13.66 8.58 22.26
CA GLU A 85 -13.64 9.75 23.14
C GLU A 85 -15.01 10.45 23.20
N ALA A 86 -15.71 10.55 22.06
CA ALA A 86 -17.05 11.14 22.03
C ALA A 86 -18.06 10.32 22.84
N PHE A 87 -17.97 8.98 22.82
CA PHE A 87 -18.78 8.10 23.66
C PHE A 87 -18.40 8.20 25.14
N ALA A 88 -17.11 8.29 25.47
CA ALA A 88 -16.64 8.41 26.85
C ALA A 88 -17.08 9.71 27.55
N ARG A 89 -17.44 10.75 26.78
CA ARG A 89 -17.99 12.02 27.31
C ARG A 89 -19.49 11.94 27.63
N GLN A 90 -20.19 10.87 27.25
CA GLN A 90 -21.62 10.72 27.54
C GLN A 90 -21.82 10.10 28.94
N PRO A 91 -22.79 10.61 29.73
CA PRO A 91 -23.11 10.01 31.02
C PRO A 91 -23.62 8.57 30.80
N ASN A 92 -22.98 7.60 31.47
CA ASN A 92 -23.25 6.16 31.42
C ASN A 92 -22.77 5.39 30.16
N ALA A 93 -21.95 6.00 29.30
CA ALA A 93 -21.28 5.28 28.21
C ALA A 93 -19.76 5.30 28.41
N GLY A 94 -19.12 4.17 28.14
CA GLY A 94 -17.67 4.05 28.11
C GLY A 94 -17.26 3.33 26.84
N CYS A 95 -16.20 3.80 26.18
CA CYS A 95 -15.50 3.01 25.18
C CYS A 95 -14.15 2.59 25.75
N GLN A 96 -13.81 1.32 25.58
CA GLN A 96 -12.45 0.82 25.79
C GLN A 96 -11.88 0.41 24.43
N MET A 97 -10.89 1.16 23.96
CA MET A 97 -10.04 0.72 22.86
C MET A 97 -9.12 -0.38 23.38
N GLY A 98 -8.87 -1.41 22.58
CA GLY A 98 -7.94 -2.49 22.93
C GLY A 98 -6.50 -1.98 23.06
N ASP A 99 -5.56 -2.86 23.40
CA ASP A 99 -4.14 -2.47 23.34
C ASP A 99 -3.70 -2.34 21.87
N ASP A 100 -3.75 -1.10 21.38
CA ASP A 100 -3.46 -0.78 19.98
C ASP A 100 -1.97 -0.55 19.74
N ARG A 101 -1.11 -0.62 20.77
CA ARG A 101 0.33 -0.29 20.65
C ARG A 101 1.04 -1.14 19.60
N MET A 102 0.73 -2.44 19.55
CA MET A 102 1.29 -3.34 18.55
C MET A 102 0.80 -3.00 17.13
N GLN A 103 -0.45 -2.55 16.99
CA GLN A 103 -1.01 -2.17 15.69
C GLN A 103 -0.40 -0.86 15.20
N VAL A 104 -0.22 0.14 16.07
CA VAL A 104 0.43 1.41 15.74
C VAL A 104 1.89 1.18 15.33
N GLY A 105 2.62 0.33 16.05
CA GLY A 105 3.99 -0.05 15.70
C GLY A 105 4.07 -0.73 14.32
N LEU A 106 3.16 -1.67 14.04
CA LEU A 106 3.09 -2.35 12.75
C LEU A 106 2.78 -1.38 11.60
N VAL A 107 1.83 -0.47 11.79
CA VAL A 107 1.49 0.57 10.81
C VAL A 107 2.68 1.45 10.50
N ALA A 108 3.41 1.91 11.51
CA ALA A 108 4.62 2.72 11.32
C ALA A 108 5.66 1.98 10.47
N VAL A 109 5.89 0.69 10.74
CA VAL A 109 6.80 -0.15 9.95
C VAL A 109 6.32 -0.29 8.49
N ILE A 110 5.03 -0.54 8.27
CA ILE A 110 4.44 -0.66 6.93
C ILE A 110 4.61 0.63 6.13
N VAL A 111 4.31 1.78 6.73
CA VAL A 111 4.45 3.10 6.09
C VAL A 111 5.91 3.38 5.76
N LEU A 112 6.85 3.10 6.67
CA LEU A 112 8.28 3.27 6.43
C LEU A 112 8.79 2.39 5.27
N LEU A 113 8.40 1.11 5.25
CA LEU A 113 8.75 0.19 4.15
C LEU A 113 8.15 0.63 2.82
N GLY A 114 6.88 1.02 2.80
CA GLY A 114 6.22 1.55 1.61
C GLY A 114 6.89 2.81 1.08
N GLY A 115 7.25 3.73 1.98
CA GLY A 115 7.98 4.95 1.68
C GLY A 115 9.37 4.70 1.11
N LEU A 116 10.12 3.77 1.70
CA LEU A 116 11.44 3.36 1.21
C LEU A 116 11.35 2.75 -0.19
N LEU A 117 10.37 1.89 -0.45
CA LEU A 117 10.17 1.26 -1.76
C LEU A 117 9.74 2.27 -2.83
N ALA A 118 8.79 3.15 -2.51
CA ALA A 118 8.35 4.21 -3.42
C ALA A 118 9.49 5.20 -3.70
N GLY A 119 10.22 5.64 -2.66
CA GLY A 119 11.37 6.52 -2.77
C GLY A 119 12.51 5.91 -3.59
N ALA A 120 12.84 4.64 -3.37
CA ALA A 120 13.85 3.92 -4.14
C ALA A 120 13.47 3.79 -5.62
N ALA A 121 12.19 3.57 -5.92
CA ALA A 121 11.68 3.53 -7.29
C ALA A 121 11.80 4.89 -7.99
N LEU A 122 11.43 5.97 -7.30
CA LEU A 122 11.58 7.35 -7.80
C LEU A 122 13.06 7.73 -8.02
N LEU A 123 13.94 7.38 -7.09
CA LEU A 123 15.38 7.60 -7.21
C LEU A 123 15.98 6.86 -8.41
N ARG A 124 15.56 5.62 -8.67
CA ARG A 124 15.99 4.88 -9.87
C ARG A 124 15.52 5.55 -11.15
N GLU A 125 14.26 5.97 -11.23
CA GLU A 125 13.74 6.66 -12.41
C GLU A 125 14.51 7.98 -12.66
N HIS A 126 14.77 8.75 -11.60
CA HIS A 126 15.51 10.01 -11.71
C HIS A 126 16.97 9.80 -12.16
N ARG A 127 17.65 8.73 -11.69
CA ARG A 127 19.00 8.38 -12.13
C ARG A 127 19.05 7.94 -13.59
N LEU A 128 18.01 7.24 -14.07
CA LEU A 128 17.93 6.79 -15.46
C LEU A 128 17.65 7.95 -16.42
N ARG A 129 16.93 8.99 -16.01
CA ARG A 129 16.67 10.19 -16.82
C ARG A 129 17.89 11.11 -16.98
N LEU A 130 18.88 10.99 -16.11
CA LEU A 130 20.10 11.83 -16.11
C LEU A 130 21.28 11.20 -16.87
N ARG A 131 21.15 9.95 -17.35
CA ARG A 131 22.13 9.25 -18.18
C ARG A 131 21.71 9.29 -19.64
#